data_AF-A0A521LIR5-F1
#
_entry.id   AF-A0A521LIR5-F1
#
_cell.length_a   1.000
_cell.length_b   1.000
_cell.length_c   1.000
_cell.angle_alpha   90.00
_cell.angle_beta   90.00
_cell.angle_gamma   90.00
#
_symmetry.space_group_name_H-M   'P 1'
#
loop_
_entity.id
_entity.type
_entity.pdbx_description
1 polymer ?
#
loop_
_entity_poly.entity_id
_entity_poly.type
_entity_poly.pdbx_seq_one_letter_code
_entity_poly.pdbx_strand_id
1 'polypeptide(L)'
;GKVEGVELVDGTVIPATLVIMAAGIRPNAGLAKEAGLTTNRGIVVDHAMRTSDPDIYALGECAEIGGHVYGLVAPLYEMARVAAGHLAGDEAARFVHVDTPTKLKVTGIDVYSLGDFADGDDREEIVLRDASAGVYKRLILKDDRIIGTVLFGEVADGAWFNDLKKKSANISEMRDTLIFGPAFQAGAARDPGAAVAALPDDAEICGCNGICKGRITGTIKAKGLTTLDEVRAHTKASASCGTCTGLVEQLMELTLGDAFNRTAVQPMCACTTLGHDDVRRLIVAKSLKTMAAVMQELEWKTSCGCAKCRPALNYYLVSDWPDEYADDYQSRFINERAHANIQKDGTFSVVPRMWGGITSANELRAIADVVDKFAIPTVKVTGGQRIDMLGVRKEDLPAVWADLGKAGFVSGHAYAKGLRTVKTCVGTDWCRFGTQDSTGLGVRIEKFMWGSWTPAKVKMAVSGCPRNCAEATCKDVGVICVDSGYEIHFAGAAGLDIKGTEILGQVKTEDEAIEHIAALVQMYREQGRYLERIYKWAKRVGLDEIRRQIVQDGEKRRAYYDRFVFSQKFAQVDPWSERVSGKDKHEFRPMATIGFAEAAE
;
A
#
# COMPACT_ATOMS: atom_id res chain seq x y z
N GLY A 1 -30.96 -19.48 11.38
CA GLY A 1 -31.84 -19.29 10.21
C GLY A 1 -31.00 -18.90 9.01
N LYS A 2 -31.52 -19.13 7.79
CA LYS A 2 -30.97 -18.49 6.57
C LYS A 2 -31.58 -17.10 6.44
N VAL A 3 -30.80 -16.14 5.99
CA VAL A 3 -31.31 -14.81 5.66
C VAL A 3 -32.03 -14.91 4.31
N GLU A 4 -33.23 -14.34 4.24
CA GLU A 4 -34.06 -14.32 3.01
C GLU A 4 -34.26 -12.90 2.47
N GLY A 5 -34.04 -11.87 3.32
CA GLY A 5 -34.13 -10.47 2.94
C GLY A 5 -33.89 -9.52 4.10
N VAL A 6 -33.93 -8.22 3.78
CA VAL A 6 -33.96 -7.11 4.74
C VAL A 6 -35.30 -6.42 4.58
N GLU A 7 -36.10 -6.40 5.64
CA GLU A 7 -37.34 -5.62 5.69
C GLU A 7 -37.02 -4.21 6.20
N LEU A 8 -37.38 -3.20 5.41
CA LEU A 8 -37.27 -1.79 5.76
C LEU A 8 -38.48 -1.35 6.58
N VAL A 9 -38.36 -0.20 7.25
CA VAL A 9 -39.42 0.35 8.14
C VAL A 9 -40.74 0.62 7.38
N ASP A 10 -40.66 0.87 6.07
CA ASP A 10 -41.83 1.07 5.20
C ASP A 10 -42.48 -0.26 4.71
N GLY A 11 -41.99 -1.41 5.19
CA GLY A 11 -42.44 -2.74 4.78
C GLY A 11 -41.82 -3.25 3.48
N THR A 12 -40.92 -2.48 2.85
CA THR A 12 -40.19 -2.93 1.66
C THR A 12 -39.25 -4.07 2.04
N VAL A 13 -39.40 -5.22 1.38
CA VAL A 13 -38.48 -6.35 1.54
C VAL A 13 -37.47 -6.35 0.41
N ILE A 14 -36.18 -6.19 0.75
CA ILE A 14 -35.06 -6.34 -0.16
C ILE A 14 -34.60 -7.81 -0.09
N PRO A 15 -34.79 -8.63 -1.15
CA PRO A 15 -34.34 -10.02 -1.15
C PRO A 15 -32.83 -10.11 -0.97
N ALA A 16 -32.36 -10.94 -0.04
CA ALA A 16 -30.94 -11.09 0.27
C ALA A 16 -30.64 -12.50 0.75
N THR A 17 -29.58 -13.10 0.22
CA THR A 17 -29.08 -14.42 0.66
C THR A 17 -27.95 -14.31 1.68
N LEU A 18 -27.41 -13.09 1.88
CA LEU A 18 -26.40 -12.73 2.87
C LEU A 18 -26.61 -11.27 3.28
N VAL A 19 -26.62 -11.00 4.59
CA VAL A 19 -26.61 -9.64 5.14
C VAL A 19 -25.30 -9.45 5.91
N ILE A 20 -24.55 -8.41 5.54
CA ILE A 20 -23.31 -8.02 6.21
C ILE A 20 -23.62 -6.75 7.01
N MET A 21 -23.60 -6.87 8.34
CA MET A 21 -23.83 -5.75 9.25
C MET A 21 -22.51 -5.27 9.86
N ALA A 22 -22.15 -4.02 9.61
CA ALA A 22 -21.00 -3.36 10.25
C ALA A 22 -21.48 -2.55 11.47
N ALA A 23 -21.63 -3.22 12.62
CA ALA A 23 -22.24 -2.63 13.84
C ALA A 23 -21.30 -1.74 14.68
N GLY A 24 -20.26 -1.17 14.07
CA GLY A 24 -19.28 -0.31 14.75
C GLY A 24 -18.21 -1.08 15.55
N ILE A 25 -17.60 -0.39 16.51
CA ILE A 25 -16.54 -0.92 17.39
C ILE A 25 -17.05 -1.08 18.82
N ARG A 26 -16.46 -2.01 19.57
CA ARG A 26 -16.74 -2.22 21.01
C ARG A 26 -15.49 -1.93 21.83
N PRO A 27 -15.54 -1.03 22.83
CA PRO A 27 -14.41 -0.79 23.72
C PRO A 27 -13.98 -2.08 24.44
N ASN A 28 -12.66 -2.30 24.54
CA ASN A 28 -12.09 -3.38 25.34
C ASN A 28 -11.64 -2.84 26.71
N ALA A 29 -12.47 -3.06 27.73
CA ALA A 29 -12.24 -2.59 29.11
C ALA A 29 -11.95 -3.74 30.10
N GLY A 30 -11.68 -4.96 29.61
CA GLY A 30 -11.52 -6.16 30.46
C GLY A 30 -10.43 -6.02 31.52
N LEU A 31 -9.23 -5.61 31.08
CA LEU A 31 -8.09 -5.37 31.98
C LEU A 31 -8.38 -4.29 33.04
N ALA A 32 -9.02 -3.20 32.63
CA ALA A 32 -9.37 -2.10 33.54
C ALA A 32 -10.38 -2.55 34.60
N LYS A 33 -11.36 -3.37 34.19
CA LYS A 33 -12.34 -3.95 35.11
C LYS A 33 -11.69 -4.90 36.11
N GLU A 34 -10.78 -5.76 35.67
CA GLU A 34 -10.01 -6.66 36.54
C GLU A 34 -9.11 -5.88 37.51
N ALA A 35 -8.59 -4.73 37.08
CA ALA A 35 -7.81 -3.82 37.89
C ALA A 35 -8.65 -2.96 38.87
N GLY A 36 -9.99 -3.09 38.87
CA GLY A 36 -10.88 -2.36 39.77
C GLY A 36 -11.21 -0.92 39.35
N LEU A 37 -10.90 -0.52 38.11
CA LEU A 37 -11.29 0.79 37.57
C LEU A 37 -12.79 0.85 37.26
N THR A 38 -13.37 2.04 37.35
CA THR A 38 -14.76 2.27 36.93
C THR A 38 -14.90 2.04 35.43
N THR A 39 -15.75 1.09 35.04
CA THR A 39 -16.03 0.76 33.63
C THR A 39 -17.54 0.74 33.38
N ASN A 40 -17.96 1.13 32.18
CA ASN A 40 -19.33 0.99 31.69
C ASN A 40 -19.33 0.39 30.26
N ARG A 41 -19.58 1.19 29.22
CA ARG A 41 -19.37 0.79 27.82
C ARG A 41 -17.88 0.74 27.50
N GLY A 42 -17.08 1.61 28.11
CA GLY A 42 -15.62 1.62 28.10
C GLY A 42 -15.04 1.90 29.50
N ILE A 43 -13.77 2.28 29.56
CA ILE A 43 -13.11 2.75 30.78
C ILE A 43 -13.59 4.18 31.05
N VAL A 44 -14.27 4.40 32.17
CA VAL A 44 -14.85 5.71 32.47
C VAL A 44 -13.73 6.68 32.83
N VAL A 45 -13.69 7.81 32.11
CA VAL A 45 -12.74 8.89 32.35
C VAL A 45 -13.43 10.24 32.51
N ASP A 46 -12.76 11.14 33.23
CA ASP A 46 -13.14 12.54 33.31
C ASP A 46 -12.66 13.34 32.07
N HIS A 47 -12.94 14.66 32.04
CA HIS A 47 -12.51 15.55 30.96
C HIS A 47 -10.99 15.72 30.83
N ALA A 48 -10.21 15.28 31.82
CA ALA A 48 -8.76 15.26 31.81
C ALA A 48 -8.19 13.91 31.31
N MET A 49 -9.06 12.97 30.91
CA MET A 49 -8.74 11.58 30.54
C MET A 49 -8.27 10.72 31.73
N ARG A 50 -8.54 11.15 32.97
CA ARG A 50 -8.21 10.39 34.19
C ARG A 50 -9.30 9.39 34.48
N THR A 51 -8.91 8.20 34.91
CA THR A 51 -9.84 7.15 35.34
C THR A 51 -10.29 7.38 36.80
N SER A 52 -10.98 6.41 37.40
CA SER A 52 -11.28 6.42 38.84
C SER A 52 -10.04 6.36 39.74
N ASP A 53 -8.91 5.89 39.20
CA ASP A 53 -7.61 6.00 39.85
C ASP A 53 -6.89 7.26 39.30
N PRO A 54 -6.48 8.20 40.17
CA PRO A 54 -5.88 9.47 39.74
C PRO A 54 -4.52 9.31 39.04
N ASP A 55 -3.82 8.19 39.25
CA ASP A 55 -2.52 7.90 38.63
C ASP A 55 -2.66 7.19 37.27
N ILE A 56 -3.88 6.82 36.87
CA ILE A 56 -4.16 6.09 35.64
C ILE A 56 -5.01 6.94 34.70
N TYR A 57 -4.49 7.12 33.48
CA TYR A 57 -5.21 7.76 32.37
C TYR A 57 -5.65 6.72 31.35
N ALA A 58 -6.82 6.93 30.74
CA ALA A 58 -7.28 6.13 29.60
C ALA A 58 -7.71 7.06 28.46
N LEU A 59 -7.28 6.70 27.25
CA LEU A 59 -7.60 7.40 26.02
C LEU A 59 -7.71 6.37 24.91
N GLY A 60 -8.32 6.73 23.79
CA GLY A 60 -8.49 5.80 22.69
C GLY A 60 -9.93 5.29 22.58
N GLU A 61 -10.11 4.25 21.77
CA GLU A 61 -11.40 3.56 21.61
C GLU A 61 -11.87 2.83 22.88
N CYS A 62 -10.96 2.59 23.83
CA CYS A 62 -11.28 1.97 25.11
C CYS A 62 -11.90 2.94 26.12
N ALA A 63 -11.76 4.26 25.93
CA ALA A 63 -12.19 5.27 26.88
C ALA A 63 -13.65 5.68 26.67
N GLU A 64 -14.35 5.93 27.77
CA GLU A 64 -15.71 6.47 27.82
C GLU A 64 -15.70 7.79 28.61
N ILE A 65 -16.15 8.87 27.99
CA ILE A 65 -16.23 10.19 28.61
C ILE A 65 -17.65 10.72 28.52
N GLY A 66 -18.24 11.08 29.66
CA GLY A 66 -19.62 11.59 29.73
C GLY A 66 -20.66 10.65 29.09
N GLY A 67 -20.45 9.33 29.17
CA GLY A 67 -21.32 8.32 28.54
C GLY A 67 -21.08 8.07 27.05
N HIS A 68 -20.14 8.79 26.42
CA HIS A 68 -19.82 8.69 25.00
C HIS A 68 -18.56 7.85 24.77
N VAL A 69 -18.59 7.02 23.73
CA VAL A 69 -17.45 6.23 23.24
C VAL A 69 -17.18 6.60 21.79
N TYR A 70 -15.91 6.65 21.41
CA TYR A 70 -15.49 7.13 20.09
C TYR A 70 -14.82 6.03 19.28
N GLY A 71 -15.20 5.91 18.00
CA GLY A 71 -14.56 5.04 17.02
C GLY A 71 -13.93 5.79 15.85
N LEU A 72 -13.40 6.97 16.12
CA LEU A 72 -12.84 7.88 15.13
C LEU A 72 -11.46 8.37 15.58
N VAL A 73 -10.50 8.38 14.67
CA VAL A 73 -9.10 8.75 14.99
C VAL A 73 -8.95 10.18 15.52
N ALA A 74 -9.75 11.14 15.03
CA ALA A 74 -9.60 12.55 15.40
C ALA A 74 -9.91 12.83 16.88
N PRO A 75 -11.05 12.40 17.46
CA PRO A 75 -11.29 12.47 18.90
C PRO A 75 -10.18 11.82 19.74
N LEU A 76 -9.65 10.68 19.30
CA LEU A 76 -8.63 9.93 20.03
C LEU A 76 -7.30 10.69 20.11
N TYR A 77 -6.93 11.43 19.05
CA TYR A 77 -5.78 12.34 19.10
C TYR A 77 -6.01 13.51 20.05
N GLU A 78 -7.23 14.02 20.15
CA GLU A 78 -7.56 15.08 21.09
C GLU A 78 -7.49 14.58 22.54
N MET A 79 -8.02 13.38 22.82
CA MET A 79 -7.83 12.71 24.11
C MET A 79 -6.34 12.60 24.46
N ALA A 80 -5.50 12.19 23.49
CA ALA A 80 -4.06 12.10 23.70
C ALA A 80 -3.42 13.47 24.01
N ARG A 81 -3.86 14.55 23.35
CA ARG A 81 -3.35 15.91 23.63
C ARG A 81 -3.75 16.39 25.01
N VAL A 82 -4.99 16.16 25.43
CA VAL A 82 -5.48 16.53 26.75
C VAL A 82 -4.74 15.76 27.84
N ALA A 83 -4.61 14.44 27.70
CA ALA A 83 -3.85 13.62 28.63
C ALA A 83 -2.38 14.07 28.72
N ALA A 84 -1.74 14.32 27.57
CA ALA A 84 -0.35 14.80 27.52
C ALA A 84 -0.20 16.20 28.12
N GLY A 85 -1.15 17.10 27.92
CA GLY A 85 -1.19 18.43 28.53
C GLY A 85 -1.23 18.34 30.05
N HIS A 86 -2.14 17.53 30.59
CA HIS A 86 -2.22 17.29 32.03
C HIS A 86 -0.94 16.68 32.61
N LEU A 87 -0.35 15.69 31.94
CA LEU A 87 0.93 15.11 32.36
C LEU A 87 2.10 16.12 32.29
N ALA A 88 1.98 17.15 31.43
CA ALA A 88 2.94 18.25 31.31
C ALA A 88 2.62 19.44 32.23
N GLY A 89 1.59 19.36 33.08
CA GLY A 89 1.23 20.40 34.05
C GLY A 89 0.20 21.43 33.56
N ASP A 90 -0.41 21.24 32.39
CA ASP A 90 -1.54 22.07 31.93
C ASP A 90 -2.85 21.55 32.53
N GLU A 91 -3.24 22.10 33.68
CA GLU A 91 -4.49 21.75 34.37
C GLU A 91 -5.76 22.26 33.67
N ALA A 92 -5.62 23.16 32.69
CA ALA A 92 -6.76 23.72 31.95
C ALA A 92 -7.16 22.89 30.73
N ALA A 93 -6.32 21.97 30.28
CA ALA A 93 -6.60 21.10 29.15
C ALA A 93 -7.86 20.26 29.42
N ARG A 94 -8.87 20.34 28.56
CA ARG A 94 -10.10 19.55 28.72
C ARG A 94 -10.56 18.99 27.38
N PHE A 95 -10.96 17.72 27.40
CA PHE A 95 -11.64 17.13 26.28
C PHE A 95 -13.06 17.67 26.18
N VAL A 96 -13.39 18.24 25.03
CA VAL A 96 -14.72 18.72 24.67
C VAL A 96 -15.25 17.85 23.54
N HIS A 97 -16.50 17.42 23.67
CA HIS A 97 -17.16 16.65 22.64
C HIS A 97 -17.31 17.50 21.37
N VAL A 98 -16.80 16.99 20.24
CA VAL A 98 -16.95 17.64 18.93
C VAL A 98 -17.54 16.65 17.94
N ASP A 99 -18.59 17.07 17.24
CA ASP A 99 -19.12 16.32 16.11
C ASP A 99 -18.03 16.18 15.04
N THR A 100 -17.56 14.96 14.87
CA THR A 100 -16.50 14.67 13.91
C THR A 100 -17.14 14.14 12.63
N PRO A 101 -16.86 14.74 11.46
CA PRO A 101 -17.34 14.20 10.20
C PRO A 101 -16.81 12.79 9.98
N THR A 102 -17.66 11.90 9.51
CA THR A 102 -17.29 10.54 9.16
C THR A 102 -17.15 10.41 7.65
N LYS A 103 -16.07 9.77 7.22
CA LYS A 103 -15.85 9.42 5.81
C LYS A 103 -15.61 7.93 5.69
N LEU A 104 -16.39 7.26 4.83
CA LEU A 104 -16.19 5.85 4.55
C LEU A 104 -14.93 5.68 3.68
N LYS A 105 -14.04 4.76 4.07
CA LYS A 105 -12.75 4.50 3.40
C LYS A 105 -12.77 3.15 2.69
N VAL A 106 -13.83 2.88 1.94
CA VAL A 106 -13.97 1.67 1.11
C VAL A 106 -13.75 2.05 -0.34
N THR A 107 -12.89 1.31 -1.04
CA THR A 107 -12.58 1.57 -2.45
C THR A 107 -13.85 1.54 -3.30
N GLY A 108 -14.07 2.59 -4.09
CA GLY A 108 -15.24 2.72 -4.96
C GLY A 108 -16.51 3.18 -4.28
N ILE A 109 -16.48 3.51 -2.98
CA ILE A 109 -17.61 4.08 -2.25
C ILE A 109 -17.15 5.34 -1.52
N ASP A 110 -17.54 6.48 -2.06
CA ASP A 110 -17.30 7.79 -1.46
C ASP A 110 -18.54 8.22 -0.67
N VAL A 111 -18.45 8.16 0.66
CA VAL A 111 -19.51 8.63 1.56
C VAL A 111 -18.95 9.56 2.61
N TYR A 112 -19.62 10.67 2.83
CA TYR A 112 -19.34 11.66 3.86
C TYR A 112 -20.61 11.95 4.65
N SER A 113 -20.55 11.91 5.97
CA SER A 113 -21.66 12.35 6.81
C SER A 113 -21.19 13.18 8.00
N LEU A 114 -22.01 14.14 8.38
CA LEU A 114 -21.73 15.08 9.46
C LEU A 114 -23.02 15.50 10.14
N GLY A 115 -22.96 15.67 11.47
CA GLY A 115 -23.98 16.35 12.24
C GLY A 115 -25.28 15.56 12.36
N ASP A 116 -26.37 16.30 12.54
CA ASP A 116 -27.68 15.72 12.78
C ASP A 116 -28.49 15.65 11.48
N PHE A 117 -28.76 14.42 11.06
CA PHE A 117 -29.49 14.08 9.84
C PHE A 117 -30.75 13.24 10.16
N ALA A 118 -31.17 13.20 11.43
CA ALA A 118 -32.43 12.57 11.81
C ALA A 118 -33.62 13.43 11.35
N ASP A 119 -34.72 12.77 11.05
CA ASP A 119 -35.96 13.42 10.64
C ASP A 119 -36.58 14.17 11.83
N GLY A 120 -37.16 15.34 11.58
CA GLY A 120 -37.82 16.17 12.58
C GLY A 120 -38.62 17.30 11.96
N ASP A 121 -39.72 17.69 12.60
CA ASP A 121 -40.65 18.71 12.09
C ASP A 121 -40.06 20.13 12.09
N ASP A 122 -38.94 20.34 12.77
CA ASP A 122 -38.23 21.62 12.92
C ASP A 122 -37.09 21.82 11.90
N ARG A 123 -37.09 21.05 10.81
CA ARG A 123 -35.95 20.94 9.89
C ARG A 123 -36.38 21.06 8.44
N GLU A 124 -35.53 21.68 7.65
CA GLU A 124 -35.68 21.80 6.21
C GLU A 124 -34.57 21.04 5.49
N GLU A 125 -34.81 20.59 4.27
CA GLU A 125 -33.84 19.81 3.51
C GLU A 125 -33.61 20.34 2.11
N ILE A 126 -32.35 20.33 1.69
CA ILE A 126 -31.96 20.51 0.29
C ILE A 126 -31.36 19.20 -0.20
N VAL A 127 -31.97 18.61 -1.24
CA VAL A 127 -31.58 17.30 -1.77
C VAL A 127 -31.26 17.40 -3.25
N LEU A 128 -30.08 16.89 -3.64
CA LEU A 128 -29.67 16.68 -5.02
C LEU A 128 -29.42 15.19 -5.22
N ARG A 129 -30.06 14.62 -6.25
CA ARG A 129 -29.94 13.20 -6.59
C ARG A 129 -29.74 13.03 -8.09
N ASP A 130 -28.56 12.58 -8.48
CA ASP A 130 -28.26 12.08 -9.82
C ASP A 130 -27.93 10.59 -9.72
N ALA A 131 -28.92 9.75 -10.04
CA ALA A 131 -28.77 8.30 -9.98
C ALA A 131 -27.79 7.75 -11.03
N SER A 132 -27.63 8.44 -12.16
CA SER A 132 -26.77 8.01 -13.28
C SER A 132 -25.29 8.26 -13.00
N ALA A 133 -24.97 9.40 -12.40
CA ALA A 133 -23.64 9.76 -11.95
C ALA A 133 -23.29 9.13 -10.58
N GLY A 134 -24.27 8.53 -9.91
CA GLY A 134 -24.12 7.98 -8.56
C GLY A 134 -23.87 9.07 -7.53
N VAL A 135 -24.48 10.24 -7.69
CA VAL A 135 -24.31 11.40 -6.81
C VAL A 135 -25.58 11.62 -5.98
N TYR A 136 -25.40 11.73 -4.66
CA TYR A 136 -26.46 12.14 -3.75
C TYR A 136 -25.90 13.11 -2.71
N LYS A 137 -26.54 14.28 -2.57
CA LYS A 137 -26.20 15.29 -1.57
C LYS A 137 -27.49 15.64 -0.81
N ARG A 138 -27.48 15.57 0.51
CA ARG A 138 -28.57 15.99 1.41
C ARG A 138 -27.99 16.92 2.46
N LEU A 139 -28.50 18.15 2.52
CA LEU A 139 -28.18 19.14 3.53
C LEU A 139 -29.41 19.32 4.41
N ILE A 140 -29.24 19.19 5.73
CA ILE A 140 -30.31 19.36 6.71
C ILE A 140 -30.10 20.71 7.39
N LEU A 141 -31.15 21.51 7.40
CA LEU A 141 -31.16 22.90 7.84
C LEU A 141 -32.12 23.09 9.01
N LYS A 142 -31.78 24.02 9.89
CA LYS A 142 -32.69 24.57 10.90
C LYS A 142 -32.37 26.05 11.08
N ASP A 143 -33.38 26.92 11.01
CA ASP A 143 -33.22 28.38 11.12
C ASP A 143 -32.14 28.95 10.17
N ASP A 144 -32.19 28.55 8.89
CA ASP A 144 -31.19 28.89 7.84
C ASP A 144 -29.74 28.57 8.24
N ARG A 145 -29.52 27.48 8.98
CA ARG A 145 -28.19 26.96 9.35
C ARG A 145 -28.09 25.48 9.06
N ILE A 146 -26.93 25.04 8.56
CA ILE A 146 -26.66 23.62 8.35
C ILE A 146 -26.49 22.94 9.70
N ILE A 147 -27.32 21.94 9.99
CA ILE A 147 -27.21 21.07 11.15
C ILE A 147 -26.70 19.67 10.79
N GLY A 148 -26.88 19.24 9.53
CA GLY A 148 -26.42 17.95 9.03
C GLY A 148 -26.09 17.94 7.55
N THR A 149 -25.25 16.99 7.14
CA THR A 149 -24.82 16.80 5.76
C THR A 149 -24.58 15.33 5.47
N VAL A 150 -25.12 14.83 4.35
CA VAL A 150 -24.87 13.48 3.83
C VAL A 150 -24.52 13.59 2.35
N LEU A 151 -23.33 13.12 1.97
CA LEU A 151 -22.84 13.11 0.59
C LEU A 151 -22.47 11.69 0.19
N PHE A 152 -22.82 11.32 -1.04
CA PHE A 152 -22.48 10.06 -1.69
C PHE A 152 -21.98 10.34 -3.12
N GLY A 153 -20.89 9.67 -3.52
CA GLY A 153 -20.19 9.90 -4.78
C GLY A 153 -19.32 11.15 -4.72
N GLU A 154 -19.92 12.33 -4.84
CA GLU A 154 -19.22 13.62 -4.76
C GLU A 154 -19.12 14.13 -3.32
N VAL A 155 -18.02 13.79 -2.64
CA VAL A 155 -17.79 14.13 -1.22
C VAL A 155 -16.79 15.27 -1.01
N ALA A 156 -16.29 15.89 -2.07
CA ALA A 156 -15.23 16.91 -2.01
C ALA A 156 -15.63 18.14 -1.17
N ASP A 157 -16.90 18.55 -1.27
CA ASP A 157 -17.43 19.74 -0.60
C ASP A 157 -17.75 19.51 0.89
N GLY A 158 -17.61 18.28 1.40
CA GLY A 158 -17.99 17.94 2.78
C GLY A 158 -17.29 18.81 3.83
N ALA A 159 -16.01 19.14 3.62
CA ALA A 159 -15.26 20.00 4.52
C ALA A 159 -15.82 21.43 4.58
N TRP A 160 -16.34 21.94 3.46
CA TRP A 160 -16.94 23.28 3.40
C TRP A 160 -18.29 23.33 4.13
N PHE A 161 -19.15 22.33 3.94
CA PHE A 161 -20.40 22.23 4.71
C PHE A 161 -20.14 22.10 6.22
N ASN A 162 -19.08 21.39 6.61
CA ASN A 162 -18.66 21.32 8.01
C ASN A 162 -18.25 22.67 8.59
N ASP A 163 -17.53 23.47 7.82
CA ASP A 163 -17.14 24.82 8.23
C ASP A 163 -18.36 25.72 8.47
N LEU A 164 -19.33 25.71 7.54
CA LEU A 164 -20.58 26.45 7.68
C LEU A 164 -21.38 26.03 8.92
N LYS A 165 -21.46 24.71 9.20
CA LYS A 165 -22.08 24.19 10.43
C LYS A 165 -21.34 24.67 11.67
N LYS A 166 -20.02 24.50 11.75
CA LYS A 166 -19.21 24.91 12.91
C LYS A 166 -19.39 26.40 13.23
N LYS A 167 -19.49 27.24 12.20
CA LYS A 167 -19.70 28.69 12.33
C LYS A 167 -21.15 29.10 12.60
N SER A 168 -22.09 28.16 12.53
CA SER A 168 -23.53 28.46 12.57
C SER A 168 -23.89 29.60 11.59
N ALA A 169 -23.32 29.54 10.39
CA ALA A 169 -23.45 30.58 9.37
C ALA A 169 -24.89 30.63 8.85
N ASN A 170 -25.43 31.84 8.69
CA ASN A 170 -26.71 32.04 8.03
C ASN A 170 -26.53 31.81 6.51
N ILE A 171 -27.26 30.84 5.95
CA ILE A 171 -27.16 30.47 4.53
C ILE A 171 -28.21 31.12 3.64
N SER A 172 -29.06 32.02 4.17
CA SER A 172 -30.23 32.57 3.46
C SER A 172 -29.89 33.19 2.09
N GLU A 173 -28.76 33.88 1.97
CA GLU A 173 -28.32 34.54 0.72
C GLU A 173 -27.80 33.56 -0.34
N MET A 174 -27.34 32.38 0.08
CA MET A 174 -26.72 31.37 -0.78
C MET A 174 -27.56 30.11 -0.95
N ARG A 175 -28.77 30.10 -0.38
CA ARG A 175 -29.59 28.90 -0.20
C ARG A 175 -29.88 28.18 -1.52
N ASP A 176 -30.19 28.92 -2.57
CA ASP A 176 -30.57 28.38 -3.89
C ASP A 176 -29.42 27.64 -4.60
N THR A 177 -28.18 28.01 -4.30
CA THR A 177 -26.97 27.45 -4.94
C THR A 177 -26.11 26.64 -3.97
N LEU A 178 -26.49 26.58 -2.69
CA LEU A 178 -25.73 25.97 -1.60
C LEU A 178 -25.31 24.52 -1.91
N ILE A 179 -26.22 23.74 -2.50
CA ILE A 179 -26.00 22.31 -2.75
C ILE A 179 -24.95 22.00 -3.83
N PHE A 180 -24.64 22.98 -4.68
CA PHE A 180 -23.62 22.85 -5.72
C PHE A 180 -22.20 23.17 -5.22
N GLY A 181 -22.06 23.52 -3.93
CA GLY A 181 -20.77 23.73 -3.30
C GLY A 181 -20.21 25.14 -3.47
N PRO A 182 -18.99 25.39 -2.95
CA PRO A 182 -18.40 26.72 -2.85
C PRO A 182 -18.12 27.36 -4.21
N ALA A 183 -17.93 26.55 -5.27
CA ALA A 183 -17.67 27.04 -6.63
C ALA A 183 -18.84 27.83 -7.23
N PHE A 184 -20.06 27.64 -6.74
CA PHE A 184 -21.25 28.37 -7.17
C PHE A 184 -21.56 29.60 -6.32
N GLN A 185 -20.79 29.83 -5.25
CA GLN A 185 -20.92 31.00 -4.38
C GLN A 185 -19.99 32.15 -4.78
N ALA A 186 -18.85 31.82 -5.38
CA ALA A 186 -17.92 32.79 -5.96
C ALA A 186 -18.05 32.69 -7.49
N GLY A 187 -18.67 33.70 -8.12
CA GLY A 187 -18.79 33.76 -9.58
C GLY A 187 -17.47 33.44 -10.29
N ALA A 188 -17.52 32.51 -11.25
CA ALA A 188 -16.45 32.00 -12.10
C ALA A 188 -15.16 31.53 -11.40
N ALA A 189 -14.85 30.25 -11.61
CA ALA A 189 -13.60 29.54 -11.28
C ALA A 189 -12.40 30.43 -10.92
N ARG A 190 -12.16 30.60 -9.61
CA ARG A 190 -10.85 30.99 -9.12
C ARG A 190 -9.90 29.82 -9.31
N ASP A 191 -8.69 30.11 -9.77
CA ASP A 191 -7.53 29.20 -9.79
C ASP A 191 -7.55 28.23 -8.59
N PRO A 192 -7.36 26.91 -8.78
CA PRO A 192 -7.25 25.94 -7.68
C PRO A 192 -6.28 26.38 -6.56
N GLY A 193 -5.20 27.09 -6.90
CA GLY A 193 -4.30 27.71 -5.92
C GLY A 193 -4.95 28.83 -5.12
N ALA A 194 -5.73 29.70 -5.78
CA ALA A 194 -6.48 30.78 -5.15
C ALA A 194 -7.58 30.28 -4.19
N ALA A 195 -8.20 29.13 -4.47
CA ALA A 195 -9.21 28.53 -3.57
C ALA A 195 -8.58 28.09 -2.23
N VAL A 196 -7.39 27.48 -2.27
CA VAL A 196 -6.63 27.06 -1.08
C VAL A 196 -6.06 28.26 -0.32
N ALA A 197 -5.61 29.29 -1.06
CA ALA A 197 -5.17 30.56 -0.49
C ALA A 197 -6.29 31.30 0.26
N ALA A 198 -7.54 31.19 -0.20
CA ALA A 198 -8.71 31.86 0.40
C ALA A 198 -9.26 31.17 1.66
N LEU A 199 -8.82 29.94 1.98
CA LEU A 199 -9.26 29.25 3.20
C LEU A 199 -8.84 30.04 4.46
N PRO A 200 -9.68 30.14 5.50
CA PRO A 200 -9.28 30.74 6.77
C PRO A 200 -8.26 29.86 7.52
N ASP A 201 -7.53 30.42 8.48
CA ASP A 201 -6.46 29.70 9.19
C ASP A 201 -6.98 28.53 10.05
N ASP A 202 -8.23 28.59 10.50
CA ASP A 202 -8.92 27.52 11.22
C ASP A 202 -9.47 26.43 10.30
N ALA A 203 -9.41 26.60 8.97
CA ALA A 203 -9.89 25.61 8.02
C ALA A 203 -9.11 24.30 8.13
N GLU A 204 -9.83 23.20 8.30
CA GLU A 204 -9.27 21.88 8.49
C GLU A 204 -8.73 21.30 7.16
N ILE A 205 -7.42 21.03 7.11
CA ILE A 205 -6.73 20.50 5.91
C ILE A 205 -6.51 18.99 6.04
N CYS A 206 -6.13 18.51 7.22
CA CYS A 206 -5.92 17.09 7.48
C CYS A 206 -6.97 16.53 8.43
N GLY A 207 -8.04 15.95 7.88
CA GLY A 207 -9.14 15.37 8.68
C GLY A 207 -8.74 14.21 9.58
N CYS A 208 -7.70 13.44 9.24
CA CYS A 208 -7.27 12.32 10.09
C CYS A 208 -6.54 12.77 11.36
N ASN A 209 -5.88 13.93 11.34
CA ASN A 209 -5.07 14.43 12.45
C ASN A 209 -5.63 15.75 13.03
N GLY A 210 -6.75 16.25 12.48
CA GLY A 210 -7.37 17.52 12.86
C GLY A 210 -6.43 18.72 12.68
N ILE A 211 -5.69 18.79 11.57
CA ILE A 211 -4.69 19.84 11.34
C ILE A 211 -5.25 20.91 10.41
N CYS A 212 -5.32 22.15 10.90
CA CYS A 212 -5.80 23.31 10.15
C CYS A 212 -4.71 24.01 9.34
N LYS A 213 -5.14 24.86 8.39
CA LYS A 213 -4.26 25.64 7.50
C LYS A 213 -3.25 26.46 8.28
N GLY A 214 -3.69 27.24 9.27
CA GLY A 214 -2.84 28.13 10.07
C GLY A 214 -1.77 27.38 10.84
N ARG A 215 -2.05 26.14 11.30
CA ARG A 215 -1.04 25.28 11.92
C ARG A 215 0.03 24.86 10.93
N ILE A 216 -0.34 24.55 9.69
CA ILE A 216 0.61 24.16 8.63
C ILE A 216 1.45 25.37 8.22
N THR A 217 0.82 26.45 7.78
CA THR A 217 1.50 27.66 7.29
C THR A 217 2.32 28.34 8.40
N GLY A 218 1.78 28.40 9.63
CA GLY A 218 2.48 28.91 10.80
C GLY A 218 3.71 28.08 11.17
N THR A 219 3.61 26.75 11.13
CA THR A 219 4.76 25.87 11.41
C THR A 219 5.83 25.98 10.31
N ILE A 220 5.42 26.07 9.04
CA ILE A 220 6.31 26.30 7.90
C ILE A 220 7.12 27.59 8.14
N LYS A 221 6.45 28.70 8.45
CA LYS A 221 7.10 30.00 8.70
C LYS A 221 7.99 29.99 9.95
N ALA A 222 7.47 29.46 11.06
CA ALA A 222 8.18 29.48 12.35
C ALA A 222 9.45 28.61 12.36
N LYS A 223 9.47 27.51 11.59
CA LYS A 223 10.59 26.56 11.55
C LYS A 223 11.37 26.59 10.22
N GLY A 224 10.98 27.44 9.27
CA GLY A 224 11.61 27.50 7.95
C GLY A 224 11.53 26.18 7.16
N LEU A 225 10.41 25.46 7.27
CA LEU A 225 10.27 24.14 6.63
C LEU A 225 10.11 24.31 5.12
N THR A 226 10.86 23.56 4.31
CA THR A 226 10.85 23.69 2.85
C THR A 226 10.42 22.41 2.13
N THR A 227 10.27 21.29 2.86
CA THR A 227 9.93 19.99 2.29
C THR A 227 8.66 19.39 2.91
N LEU A 228 7.95 18.57 2.12
CA LEU A 228 6.73 17.91 2.57
C LEU A 228 6.98 16.97 3.76
N ASP A 229 8.15 16.33 3.81
CA ASP A 229 8.53 15.43 4.90
C ASP A 229 8.79 16.17 6.20
N GLU A 230 9.36 17.38 6.15
CA GLU A 230 9.47 18.26 7.32
C GLU A 230 8.09 18.69 7.83
N VAL A 231 7.18 19.08 6.93
CA VAL A 231 5.80 19.42 7.29
C VAL A 231 5.10 18.22 7.94
N ARG A 232 5.25 17.01 7.38
CA ARG A 232 4.73 15.77 7.98
C ARG A 232 5.32 15.50 9.36
N ALA A 233 6.63 15.69 9.52
CA ALA A 233 7.31 15.43 10.78
C ALA A 233 6.81 16.34 11.91
N HIS A 234 6.60 17.64 11.60
CA HIS A 234 6.27 18.65 12.60
C HIS A 234 4.77 18.91 12.79
N THR A 235 3.95 18.71 11.76
CA THR A 235 2.50 18.98 11.83
C THR A 235 1.66 17.71 11.86
N LYS A 236 2.22 16.57 11.42
CA LYS A 236 1.50 15.33 11.11
C LYS A 236 0.49 15.45 9.96
N ALA A 237 0.31 16.60 9.31
CA ALA A 237 -0.48 16.68 8.08
C ALA A 237 0.11 15.75 7.00
N SER A 238 -0.72 15.07 6.22
CA SER A 238 -0.32 14.07 5.20
C SER A 238 0.37 12.79 5.74
N ALA A 239 0.70 12.69 7.03
CA ALA A 239 1.50 11.59 7.58
C ALA A 239 0.73 10.29 7.87
N SER A 240 -0.61 10.33 7.96
CA SER A 240 -1.42 9.15 8.36
C SER A 240 -2.05 8.43 7.15
N CYS A 241 -2.99 9.06 6.43
CA CYS A 241 -3.67 8.45 5.28
C CYS A 241 -3.21 9.00 3.92
N GLY A 242 -2.45 10.10 3.90
CA GLY A 242 -1.93 10.72 2.68
C GLY A 242 -2.95 11.44 1.78
N THR A 243 -4.26 11.37 2.05
CA THR A 243 -5.30 11.95 1.16
C THR A 243 -5.18 13.47 1.01
N CYS A 244 -4.75 14.18 2.05
CA CYS A 244 -4.55 15.63 2.00
C CYS A 244 -3.19 16.06 1.42
N THR A 245 -2.39 15.14 0.87
CA THR A 245 -1.02 15.46 0.40
C THR A 245 -1.01 16.59 -0.64
N GLY A 246 -1.88 16.52 -1.65
CA GLY A 246 -1.95 17.56 -2.67
C GLY A 246 -2.30 18.95 -2.11
N LEU A 247 -3.22 19.02 -1.15
CA LEU A 247 -3.58 20.27 -0.47
C LEU A 247 -2.41 20.81 0.38
N VAL A 248 -1.65 19.93 1.04
CA VAL A 248 -0.47 20.32 1.81
C VAL A 248 0.62 20.86 0.88
N GLU A 249 0.88 20.19 -0.25
CA GLU A 249 1.83 20.66 -1.27
C GLU A 249 1.43 22.01 -1.86
N GLN A 250 0.14 22.22 -2.16
CA GLN A 250 -0.38 23.53 -2.60
C GLN A 250 -0.19 24.60 -1.53
N LEU A 251 -0.45 24.31 -0.25
CA LEU A 251 -0.19 25.25 0.84
C LEU A 251 1.29 25.57 0.99
N MET A 252 2.17 24.60 0.78
CA MET A 252 3.61 24.81 0.77
C MET A 252 4.03 25.72 -0.39
N GLU A 253 3.54 25.46 -1.60
CA GLU A 253 3.78 26.29 -2.79
C GLU A 253 3.32 27.74 -2.56
N LEU A 254 2.13 27.94 -1.98
CA LEU A 254 1.61 29.26 -1.63
C LEU A 254 2.39 29.96 -0.50
N THR A 255 2.91 29.20 0.47
CA THR A 255 3.59 29.77 1.65
C THR A 255 5.05 30.09 1.39
N LEU A 256 5.71 29.28 0.55
CA LEU A 256 7.14 29.33 0.29
C LEU A 256 7.48 29.92 -1.07
N GLY A 257 6.52 29.99 -2.00
CA GLY A 257 6.77 30.43 -3.39
C GLY A 257 7.88 29.61 -4.04
N ASP A 258 8.84 30.31 -4.65
CA ASP A 258 10.01 29.72 -5.31
C ASP A 258 10.90 28.88 -4.38
N ALA A 259 10.80 29.05 -3.06
CA ALA A 259 11.53 28.24 -2.09
C ALA A 259 10.96 26.82 -1.95
N PHE A 260 9.72 26.56 -2.39
CA PHE A 260 9.18 25.21 -2.51
C PHE A 260 9.46 24.65 -3.89
N ASN A 261 10.58 23.94 -4.01
CA ASN A 261 10.91 23.28 -5.26
C ASN A 261 10.29 21.87 -5.30
N ARG A 262 9.11 21.76 -5.92
CA ARG A 262 8.44 20.46 -6.19
C ARG A 262 9.28 19.52 -7.07
N THR A 263 10.25 20.07 -7.80
CA THR A 263 11.19 19.30 -8.64
C THR A 263 12.53 19.03 -7.95
N ALA A 264 12.72 19.45 -6.69
CA ALA A 264 13.93 19.14 -5.94
C ALA A 264 14.12 17.63 -5.83
N VAL A 265 15.36 17.20 -6.05
CA VAL A 265 15.76 15.79 -5.92
C VAL A 265 15.46 15.33 -4.50
N GLN A 266 14.47 14.46 -4.37
CA GLN A 266 14.12 13.86 -3.09
C GLN A 266 15.23 12.88 -2.68
N PRO A 267 15.91 13.12 -1.54
CA PRO A 267 16.93 12.20 -1.08
C PRO A 267 16.35 10.82 -0.83
N MET A 268 17.12 9.76 -1.06
CA MET A 268 16.64 8.39 -0.82
C MET A 268 16.22 8.18 0.65
N CYS A 269 16.94 8.81 1.58
CA CYS A 269 16.69 8.79 3.01
C CYS A 269 17.52 9.88 3.72
N ALA A 270 17.37 10.01 5.03
CA ALA A 270 18.12 10.99 5.84
C ALA A 270 19.66 10.78 5.85
N CYS A 271 20.15 9.60 5.44
CA CYS A 271 21.58 9.30 5.42
C CYS A 271 22.34 9.94 4.25
N THR A 272 21.66 10.53 3.26
CA THR A 272 22.28 11.16 2.08
C THR A 272 21.47 12.37 1.64
N THR A 273 22.06 13.27 0.87
CA THR A 273 21.35 14.33 0.13
C THR A 273 20.98 13.89 -1.30
N LEU A 274 21.50 12.75 -1.76
CA LEU A 274 21.32 12.28 -3.12
C LEU A 274 20.01 11.51 -3.29
N GLY A 275 19.35 11.72 -4.44
CA GLY A 275 18.21 10.93 -4.86
C GLY A 275 18.63 9.58 -5.44
N HIS A 276 17.63 8.71 -5.68
CA HIS A 276 17.86 7.38 -6.23
C HIS A 276 18.59 7.41 -7.58
N ASP A 277 18.24 8.35 -8.46
CA ASP A 277 18.77 8.41 -9.81
C ASP A 277 20.26 8.82 -9.82
N ASP A 278 20.64 9.79 -8.98
CA ASP A 278 22.05 10.19 -8.81
C ASP A 278 22.90 9.08 -8.24
N VAL A 279 22.42 8.39 -7.20
CA VAL A 279 23.14 7.29 -6.58
C VAL A 279 23.41 6.18 -7.60
N ARG A 280 22.42 5.77 -8.39
CA ARG A 280 22.61 4.76 -9.43
C ARG A 280 23.60 5.20 -10.50
N ARG A 281 23.44 6.42 -11.01
CA ARG A 281 24.36 6.97 -12.02
C ARG A 281 25.80 7.00 -11.49
N LEU A 282 26.00 7.41 -10.25
CA LEU A 282 27.32 7.52 -9.62
C LEU A 282 27.93 6.16 -9.29
N ILE A 283 27.13 5.15 -8.92
CA ILE A 283 27.60 3.76 -8.75
C ILE A 283 28.31 3.29 -10.03
N VAL A 284 27.67 3.47 -11.18
CA VAL A 284 28.24 3.06 -12.48
C VAL A 284 29.38 3.97 -12.89
N ALA A 285 29.18 5.29 -12.87
CA ALA A 285 30.17 6.26 -13.35
C ALA A 285 31.50 6.23 -12.57
N LYS A 286 31.45 5.92 -11.26
CA LYS A 286 32.64 5.78 -10.41
C LYS A 286 33.07 4.33 -10.19
N SER A 287 32.43 3.37 -10.86
CA SER A 287 32.72 1.93 -10.71
C SER A 287 32.71 1.43 -9.26
N LEU A 288 31.71 1.84 -8.48
CA LEU A 288 31.58 1.51 -7.06
C LEU A 288 30.94 0.13 -6.89
N LYS A 289 31.70 -0.83 -6.34
CA LYS A 289 31.30 -2.25 -6.31
C LYS A 289 30.90 -2.79 -4.95
N THR A 290 30.92 -1.97 -3.89
CA THR A 290 30.49 -2.39 -2.54
C THR A 290 29.67 -1.29 -1.88
N MET A 291 28.75 -1.67 -0.97
CA MET A 291 27.96 -0.69 -0.22
C MET A 291 28.85 0.27 0.59
N ALA A 292 29.95 -0.23 1.15
CA ALA A 292 30.91 0.60 1.88
C ALA A 292 31.58 1.64 0.97
N ALA A 293 32.02 1.24 -0.24
CA ALA A 293 32.58 2.16 -1.22
C ALA A 293 31.56 3.21 -1.66
N VAL A 294 30.30 2.81 -1.88
CA VAL A 294 29.22 3.76 -2.21
C VAL A 294 28.99 4.76 -1.08
N MET A 295 28.88 4.29 0.15
CA MET A 295 28.65 5.16 1.30
C MET A 295 29.83 6.10 1.55
N GLN A 296 31.06 5.63 1.41
CA GLN A 296 32.26 6.45 1.59
C GLN A 296 32.39 7.51 0.50
N GLU A 297 32.34 7.09 -0.77
CA GLU A 297 32.58 7.97 -1.92
C GLU A 297 31.45 8.99 -2.12
N LEU A 298 30.22 8.63 -1.78
CA LEU A 298 29.05 9.50 -1.91
C LEU A 298 28.67 10.19 -0.59
N GLU A 299 29.60 10.24 0.36
CA GLU A 299 29.52 11.00 1.62
C GLU A 299 28.25 10.72 2.43
N TRP A 300 27.95 9.43 2.63
CA TRP A 300 26.84 9.02 3.51
C TRP A 300 27.06 9.55 4.92
N LYS A 301 26.04 10.19 5.48
CA LYS A 301 26.05 10.76 6.84
C LYS A 301 26.12 9.71 7.96
N THR A 302 25.92 8.43 7.61
CA THR A 302 25.90 7.31 8.56
C THR A 302 26.79 6.20 8.05
N SER A 303 27.64 5.63 8.91
CA SER A 303 28.59 4.57 8.56
C SER A 303 27.95 3.25 8.14
N CYS A 304 26.73 2.93 8.59
CA CYS A 304 26.07 1.66 8.32
C CYS A 304 24.81 1.78 7.44
N GLY A 305 24.44 2.99 7.02
CA GLY A 305 23.15 3.27 6.40
C GLY A 305 21.95 3.00 7.32
N CYS A 306 20.75 2.96 6.75
CA CYS A 306 19.50 2.68 7.46
C CYS A 306 18.64 1.65 6.71
N ALA A 307 17.49 1.28 7.29
CA ALA A 307 16.53 0.34 6.71
C ALA A 307 15.94 0.78 5.35
N LYS A 308 16.10 2.05 4.95
CA LYS A 308 15.69 2.54 3.62
C LYS A 308 16.79 2.42 2.57
N CYS A 309 18.00 2.90 2.86
CA CYS A 309 19.07 2.92 1.85
C CYS A 309 19.79 1.59 1.73
N ARG A 310 19.95 0.81 2.81
CA ARG A 310 20.70 -0.46 2.73
C ARG A 310 20.10 -1.43 1.70
N PRO A 311 18.77 -1.72 1.71
CA PRO A 311 18.18 -2.59 0.70
C PRO A 311 18.27 -2.02 -0.72
N ALA A 312 18.17 -0.70 -0.86
CA ALA A 312 18.26 -0.03 -2.16
C ALA A 312 19.68 -0.15 -2.74
N LEU A 313 20.70 0.14 -1.95
CA LEU A 313 22.11 0.02 -2.35
C LEU A 313 22.46 -1.44 -2.68
N ASN A 314 22.02 -2.39 -1.86
CA ASN A 314 22.20 -3.82 -2.14
C ASN A 314 21.60 -4.19 -3.50
N TYR A 315 20.35 -3.81 -3.76
CA TYR A 315 19.71 -4.07 -5.05
C TYR A 315 20.43 -3.41 -6.24
N TYR A 316 20.86 -2.15 -6.11
CA TYR A 316 21.58 -1.47 -7.19
C TYR A 316 22.88 -2.16 -7.53
N LEU A 317 23.67 -2.54 -6.53
CA LEU A 317 24.91 -3.28 -6.75
C LEU A 317 24.67 -4.68 -7.33
N VAL A 318 23.63 -5.42 -6.87
CA VAL A 318 23.24 -6.71 -7.46
C VAL A 318 22.80 -6.56 -8.92
N SER A 319 22.14 -5.45 -9.26
CA SER A 319 21.68 -5.17 -10.62
C SER A 319 22.82 -4.78 -11.55
N ASP A 320 23.72 -3.92 -11.08
CA ASP A 320 24.73 -3.26 -11.91
C ASP A 320 26.06 -4.05 -11.97
N TRP A 321 26.36 -4.88 -10.95
CA TRP A 321 27.57 -5.70 -10.84
C TRP A 321 27.27 -7.17 -10.46
N PRO A 322 26.46 -7.91 -11.26
CA PRO A 322 25.96 -9.22 -10.88
C PRO A 322 27.04 -10.32 -10.72
N ASP A 323 28.22 -10.14 -11.31
CA ASP A 323 29.36 -11.06 -11.26
C ASP A 323 30.43 -10.66 -10.23
N GLU A 324 30.41 -9.42 -9.76
CA GLU A 324 31.44 -8.87 -8.86
C GLU A 324 30.93 -8.53 -7.46
N TYR A 325 29.65 -8.19 -7.31
CA TYR A 325 29.08 -7.84 -6.02
C TYR A 325 28.49 -9.06 -5.30
N ALA A 326 28.97 -9.31 -4.09
CA ALA A 326 28.37 -10.28 -3.19
C ALA A 326 27.11 -9.69 -2.52
N ASP A 327 25.95 -10.25 -2.85
CA ASP A 327 24.64 -9.86 -2.28
C ASP A 327 24.66 -9.85 -0.75
N ASP A 328 24.42 -8.68 -0.15
CA ASP A 328 24.31 -8.53 1.29
C ASP A 328 22.93 -9.02 1.76
N TYR A 329 22.93 -10.29 2.14
CA TYR A 329 21.78 -11.02 2.62
C TYR A 329 21.03 -10.33 3.78
N GLN A 330 21.75 -9.59 4.64
CA GLN A 330 21.15 -8.86 5.77
C GLN A 330 20.43 -7.58 5.36
N SER A 331 20.78 -7.03 4.20
CA SER A 331 20.12 -5.85 3.62
C SER A 331 18.79 -6.20 2.94
N ARG A 332 18.40 -7.47 2.89
CA ARG A 332 17.10 -7.91 2.36
C ARG A 332 16.02 -7.94 3.44
N PHE A 333 14.76 -7.73 3.05
CA PHE A 333 13.62 -7.89 3.95
C PHE A 333 13.50 -9.33 4.44
N ILE A 334 12.91 -9.53 5.63
CA ILE A 334 12.75 -10.86 6.25
C ILE A 334 12.13 -11.91 5.32
N ASN A 335 11.20 -11.51 4.44
CA ASN A 335 10.56 -12.45 3.51
C ASN A 335 11.49 -12.94 2.39
N GLU A 336 12.40 -12.07 1.98
CA GLU A 336 13.49 -12.43 1.08
C GLU A 336 14.55 -13.21 1.86
N ARG A 337 14.65 -12.95 3.18
CA ARG A 337 15.64 -13.52 4.07
C ARG A 337 15.46 -14.94 4.52
N ALA A 338 14.25 -15.21 4.95
CA ALA A 338 13.82 -16.54 5.30
C ALA A 338 13.33 -17.33 4.08
N HIS A 339 13.37 -16.78 2.85
CA HIS A 339 12.80 -17.40 1.64
C HIS A 339 11.36 -17.95 1.83
N ALA A 340 10.62 -17.30 2.73
CA ALA A 340 9.28 -17.62 3.20
C ALA A 340 8.64 -16.34 3.75
N ASN A 341 7.31 -16.24 3.78
CA ASN A 341 6.64 -15.00 4.17
C ASN A 341 6.22 -15.00 5.64
N ILE A 342 6.71 -14.04 6.42
CA ILE A 342 6.30 -13.88 7.82
C ILE A 342 4.82 -13.50 7.93
N GLN A 343 4.12 -14.13 8.88
CA GLN A 343 2.71 -13.95 9.18
C GLN A 343 2.52 -13.15 10.48
N LYS A 344 1.27 -12.76 10.77
CA LYS A 344 0.96 -11.91 11.93
C LYS A 344 1.31 -12.53 13.28
N ASP A 345 1.26 -13.86 13.36
CA ASP A 345 1.57 -14.66 14.54
C ASP A 345 3.06 -15.05 14.63
N GLY A 346 3.90 -14.51 13.74
CA GLY A 346 5.34 -14.83 13.67
C GLY A 346 5.68 -16.12 12.94
N THR A 347 4.68 -16.91 12.51
CA THR A 347 4.91 -18.06 11.64
C THR A 347 5.22 -17.63 10.21
N PHE A 348 5.50 -18.58 9.32
CA PHE A 348 5.86 -18.35 7.94
C PHE A 348 4.90 -19.06 6.98
N SER A 349 4.85 -18.56 5.74
CA SER A 349 4.23 -19.29 4.64
C SER A 349 5.23 -19.69 3.56
N VAL A 350 5.03 -20.90 3.04
CA VAL A 350 5.89 -21.56 2.07
C VAL A 350 5.09 -21.82 0.80
N VAL A 351 5.59 -21.30 -0.31
CA VAL A 351 4.97 -21.45 -1.63
C VAL A 351 6.01 -22.06 -2.56
N PRO A 352 5.86 -23.33 -2.99
CA PRO A 352 6.73 -23.90 -4.00
C PRO A 352 6.49 -23.26 -5.38
N ARG A 353 7.51 -23.32 -6.24
CA ARG A 353 7.37 -22.90 -7.64
C ARG A 353 6.58 -23.96 -8.41
N MET A 354 5.48 -23.56 -9.01
CA MET A 354 4.69 -24.38 -9.93
C MET A 354 4.75 -23.71 -11.31
N TRP A 355 5.60 -24.22 -12.19
CA TRP A 355 5.90 -23.57 -13.46
C TRP A 355 4.65 -23.44 -14.32
N GLY A 356 4.29 -22.21 -14.68
CA GLY A 356 3.06 -21.90 -15.43
C GLY A 356 1.78 -22.32 -14.70
N GLY A 357 1.83 -22.58 -13.39
CA GLY A 357 0.69 -23.09 -12.61
C GLY A 357 0.40 -24.58 -12.76
N ILE A 358 1.32 -25.34 -13.37
CA ILE A 358 1.17 -26.79 -13.61
C ILE A 358 1.67 -27.58 -12.40
N THR A 359 1.01 -28.71 -12.12
CA THR A 359 1.50 -29.68 -11.15
C THR A 359 1.11 -31.12 -11.52
N SER A 360 1.70 -32.10 -10.83
CA SER A 360 1.39 -33.52 -10.97
C SER A 360 0.76 -34.13 -9.71
N ALA A 361 0.18 -35.32 -9.83
CA ALA A 361 -0.33 -36.06 -8.67
C ALA A 361 0.76 -36.38 -7.63
N ASN A 362 2.01 -36.58 -8.07
CA ASN A 362 3.14 -36.85 -7.18
C ASN A 362 3.55 -35.59 -6.39
N GLU A 363 3.62 -34.46 -7.06
CA GLU A 363 3.87 -33.16 -6.45
C GLU A 363 2.76 -32.75 -5.46
N LEU A 364 1.49 -32.98 -5.82
CA LEU A 364 0.36 -32.74 -4.93
C LEU A 364 0.40 -33.65 -3.69
N ARG A 365 0.75 -34.93 -3.86
CA ARG A 365 0.99 -35.84 -2.74
C ARG A 365 2.14 -35.35 -1.86
N ALA A 366 3.26 -34.94 -2.43
CA ALA A 366 4.37 -34.41 -1.65
C ALA A 366 4.00 -33.16 -0.84
N ILE A 367 3.18 -32.26 -1.41
CA ILE A 367 2.63 -31.12 -0.65
C ILE A 367 1.75 -31.62 0.50
N ALA A 368 0.86 -32.58 0.26
CA ALA A 368 0.00 -33.14 1.30
C ALA A 368 0.81 -33.81 2.42
N ASP A 369 1.81 -34.62 2.07
CA ASP A 369 2.70 -35.30 3.02
C ASP A 369 3.47 -34.29 3.89
N VAL A 370 3.94 -33.19 3.31
CA VAL A 370 4.59 -32.09 4.04
C VAL A 370 3.60 -31.39 4.98
N VAL A 371 2.38 -31.11 4.51
CA VAL A 371 1.33 -30.49 5.33
C VAL A 371 1.01 -31.35 6.55
N ASP A 372 0.84 -32.66 6.37
CA ASP A 372 0.55 -33.59 7.46
C ASP A 372 1.75 -33.73 8.41
N LYS A 373 2.95 -33.92 7.87
CA LYS A 373 4.18 -34.12 8.67
C LYS A 373 4.48 -32.95 9.60
N PHE A 374 4.31 -31.72 9.12
CA PHE A 374 4.61 -30.51 9.89
C PHE A 374 3.37 -29.90 10.55
N ALA A 375 2.20 -30.57 10.46
CA ALA A 375 0.92 -30.11 10.97
C ALA A 375 0.59 -28.67 10.52
N ILE A 376 0.79 -28.38 9.22
CA ILE A 376 0.60 -27.04 8.67
C ILE A 376 -0.90 -26.72 8.66
N PRO A 377 -1.36 -25.68 9.37
CA PRO A 377 -2.78 -25.50 9.67
C PRO A 377 -3.62 -25.03 8.47
N THR A 378 -3.01 -24.46 7.43
CA THR A 378 -3.78 -23.91 6.30
C THR A 378 -3.04 -24.06 4.99
N VAL A 379 -3.75 -24.59 3.99
CA VAL A 379 -3.30 -24.72 2.60
C VAL A 379 -4.24 -23.90 1.72
N LYS A 380 -3.69 -22.99 0.90
CA LYS A 380 -4.48 -22.02 0.13
C LYS A 380 -4.02 -21.94 -1.32
N VAL A 381 -4.97 -22.01 -2.25
CA VAL A 381 -4.71 -21.69 -3.66
C VAL A 381 -4.60 -20.18 -3.83
N THR A 382 -3.51 -19.73 -4.47
CA THR A 382 -3.22 -18.31 -4.70
C THR A 382 -3.70 -17.85 -6.07
N GLY A 383 -3.95 -16.56 -6.23
CA GLY A 383 -4.32 -15.96 -7.52
C GLY A 383 -3.24 -16.06 -8.62
N GLY A 384 -2.03 -16.52 -8.29
CA GLY A 384 -0.95 -16.81 -9.23
C GLY A 384 -0.84 -18.30 -9.59
N GLN A 385 -1.91 -19.09 -9.42
CA GLN A 385 -1.94 -20.53 -9.72
C GLN A 385 -0.89 -21.35 -8.95
N ARG A 386 -0.76 -21.06 -7.65
CA ARG A 386 0.16 -21.79 -6.75
C ARG A 386 -0.51 -22.17 -5.45
N ILE A 387 0.08 -23.11 -4.73
CA ILE A 387 -0.36 -23.56 -3.41
C ILE A 387 0.50 -22.89 -2.33
N ASP A 388 -0.13 -22.29 -1.33
CA ASP A 388 0.50 -21.60 -0.20
C ASP A 388 0.22 -22.37 1.10
N MET A 389 1.28 -22.75 1.79
CA MET A 389 1.25 -23.47 3.07
C MET A 389 1.53 -22.47 4.19
N LEU A 390 0.52 -22.14 5.01
CA LEU A 390 0.55 -21.09 6.02
C LEU A 390 0.61 -21.68 7.43
N GLY A 391 1.46 -21.11 8.29
CA GLY A 391 1.60 -21.53 9.69
C GLY A 391 2.86 -22.35 9.99
N VAL A 392 3.86 -22.31 9.10
CA VAL A 392 5.12 -23.04 9.29
C VAL A 392 5.99 -22.29 10.30
N ARG A 393 6.46 -22.96 11.37
CA ARG A 393 7.40 -22.35 12.31
C ARG A 393 8.75 -22.07 11.64
N LYS A 394 9.47 -21.05 12.12
CA LYS A 394 10.73 -20.62 11.47
C LYS A 394 11.76 -21.75 11.44
N GLU A 395 11.88 -22.48 12.54
CA GLU A 395 12.80 -23.60 12.75
C GLU A 395 12.51 -24.81 11.85
N ASP A 396 11.26 -24.97 11.42
CA ASP A 396 10.84 -26.08 10.55
C ASP A 396 11.07 -25.79 9.06
N LEU A 397 11.31 -24.53 8.70
CA LEU A 397 11.48 -24.10 7.31
C LEU A 397 12.52 -24.93 6.53
N PRO A 398 13.74 -25.19 7.02
CA PRO A 398 14.71 -26.00 6.28
C PRO A 398 14.24 -27.44 6.05
N ALA A 399 13.52 -28.04 7.00
CA ALA A 399 13.03 -29.40 6.86
C ALA A 399 11.86 -29.48 5.86
N VAL A 400 10.95 -28.49 5.89
CA VAL A 400 9.88 -28.33 4.90
C VAL A 400 10.46 -28.19 3.49
N TRP A 401 11.47 -27.33 3.31
CA TRP A 401 12.13 -27.15 2.01
C TRP A 401 12.85 -28.41 1.54
N ALA A 402 13.50 -29.14 2.44
CA ALA A 402 14.18 -30.39 2.10
C ALA A 402 13.20 -31.44 1.57
N ASP A 403 12.01 -31.57 2.19
CA ASP A 403 11.01 -32.54 1.74
C ASP A 403 10.33 -32.13 0.43
N LEU A 404 10.00 -30.84 0.26
CA LEU A 404 9.51 -30.31 -1.02
C LEU A 404 10.56 -30.46 -2.13
N GLY A 405 11.84 -30.23 -1.82
CA GLY A 405 12.96 -30.36 -2.75
C GLY A 405 13.16 -31.79 -3.26
N LYS A 406 12.93 -32.81 -2.42
CA LYS A 406 12.95 -34.23 -2.86
C LYS A 406 11.90 -34.54 -3.93
N ALA A 407 10.78 -33.81 -3.93
CA ALA A 407 9.73 -33.93 -4.93
C ALA A 407 10.00 -33.09 -6.19
N GLY A 408 11.13 -32.35 -6.25
CA GLY A 408 11.53 -31.53 -7.38
C GLY A 408 11.09 -30.07 -7.30
N PHE A 409 10.49 -29.63 -6.18
CA PHE A 409 10.14 -28.22 -6.01
C PHE A 409 11.36 -27.36 -5.70
N VAL A 410 11.35 -26.14 -6.25
CA VAL A 410 12.26 -25.05 -5.89
C VAL A 410 11.48 -23.91 -5.24
N SER A 411 12.19 -22.94 -4.67
CA SER A 411 11.57 -21.78 -4.05
C SER A 411 10.64 -21.02 -5.00
N GLY A 412 9.40 -20.81 -4.54
CA GLY A 412 8.42 -20.04 -5.28
C GLY A 412 8.73 -18.54 -5.37
N HIS A 413 9.70 -18.03 -4.60
CA HIS A 413 10.04 -16.60 -4.49
C HIS A 413 8.79 -15.71 -4.32
N ALA A 414 7.78 -16.21 -3.60
CA ALA A 414 6.42 -15.63 -3.63
C ALA A 414 6.34 -14.17 -3.14
N TYR A 415 7.34 -13.72 -2.37
CA TYR A 415 7.40 -12.39 -1.78
C TYR A 415 8.67 -11.61 -2.13
N ALA A 416 9.51 -12.14 -3.02
CA ALA A 416 10.71 -11.47 -3.53
C ALA A 416 10.39 -10.12 -4.19
N LYS A 417 11.35 -9.18 -4.17
CA LYS A 417 11.42 -8.09 -5.15
C LYS A 417 12.08 -8.63 -6.42
N GLY A 418 11.31 -9.42 -7.16
CA GLY A 418 11.76 -10.20 -8.30
C GLY A 418 10.57 -10.80 -9.04
N LEU A 419 10.83 -11.72 -9.96
CA LEU A 419 9.77 -12.50 -10.60
C LEU A 419 9.08 -13.43 -9.61
N ARG A 420 7.79 -13.19 -9.38
CA ARG A 420 6.99 -13.99 -8.45
C ARG A 420 6.27 -15.15 -9.12
N THR A 421 5.66 -14.94 -10.28
CA THR A 421 4.82 -15.93 -10.97
C THR A 421 4.59 -15.50 -12.40
N VAL A 422 4.47 -16.48 -13.29
CA VAL A 422 3.88 -16.34 -14.63
C VAL A 422 2.57 -17.12 -14.63
N LYS A 423 1.44 -16.41 -14.59
CA LYS A 423 0.11 -17.02 -14.65
C LYS A 423 -0.23 -17.38 -16.09
N THR A 424 -0.75 -18.56 -16.35
CA THR A 424 -1.12 -18.99 -17.71
C THR A 424 -2.61 -19.32 -17.80
N CYS A 425 -3.15 -19.40 -19.00
CA CYS A 425 -4.35 -20.19 -19.23
C CYS A 425 -3.95 -21.48 -19.94
N VAL A 426 -4.90 -22.41 -20.07
CA VAL A 426 -4.62 -23.74 -20.64
C VAL A 426 -4.36 -23.74 -22.16
N GLY A 427 -4.41 -22.58 -22.83
CA GLY A 427 -3.97 -22.40 -24.22
C GLY A 427 -4.61 -23.38 -25.23
N THR A 428 -3.89 -23.62 -26.33
CA THR A 428 -4.22 -24.65 -27.33
C THR A 428 -4.12 -26.08 -26.81
N ASP A 429 -3.48 -26.30 -25.66
CA ASP A 429 -3.36 -27.64 -25.06
C ASP A 429 -4.74 -28.21 -24.71
N TRP A 430 -5.67 -27.36 -24.29
CA TRP A 430 -6.99 -27.80 -23.80
C TRP A 430 -8.18 -26.91 -24.21
N CYS A 431 -7.97 -25.61 -24.38
CA CYS A 431 -9.08 -24.68 -24.62
C CYS A 431 -9.45 -24.65 -26.11
N ARG A 432 -10.73 -24.87 -26.42
CA ARG A 432 -11.26 -24.72 -27.79
C ARG A 432 -11.12 -23.32 -28.41
N PHE A 433 -10.78 -22.31 -27.60
CA PHE A 433 -10.57 -20.92 -28.02
C PHE A 433 -9.09 -20.51 -27.98
N GLY A 434 -8.19 -21.40 -27.54
CA GLY A 434 -6.76 -21.12 -27.55
C GLY A 434 -6.28 -20.92 -28.98
N THR A 435 -5.63 -19.79 -29.24
CA THR A 435 -5.02 -19.46 -30.53
C THR A 435 -3.55 -19.90 -30.58
N GLN A 436 -2.86 -19.87 -29.44
CA GLN A 436 -1.47 -20.34 -29.29
C GLN A 436 -1.26 -21.09 -27.96
N ASP A 437 -0.10 -21.72 -27.83
CA ASP A 437 0.35 -22.37 -26.59
C ASP A 437 0.79 -21.32 -25.54
N SER A 438 -0.16 -20.89 -24.72
CA SER A 438 0.15 -20.00 -23.58
C SER A 438 0.83 -20.71 -22.42
N THR A 439 0.61 -22.02 -22.27
CA THR A 439 1.13 -22.77 -21.13
C THR A 439 2.64 -22.94 -21.29
N GLY A 440 3.07 -23.47 -22.44
CA GLY A 440 4.47 -23.66 -22.80
C GLY A 440 5.23 -22.34 -22.80
N LEU A 441 4.72 -21.30 -23.48
CA LEU A 441 5.34 -19.97 -23.45
C LEU A 441 5.47 -19.42 -22.03
N GLY A 442 4.43 -19.55 -21.20
CA GLY A 442 4.47 -19.10 -19.81
C GLY A 442 5.53 -19.83 -18.98
N VAL A 443 5.64 -21.15 -19.13
CA VAL A 443 6.68 -21.97 -18.48
C VAL A 443 8.08 -21.55 -18.96
N ARG A 444 8.25 -21.31 -20.27
CA ARG A 444 9.53 -20.85 -20.84
C ARG A 444 9.95 -19.50 -20.25
N ILE A 445 9.05 -18.52 -20.22
CA ILE A 445 9.31 -17.21 -19.59
C ILE A 445 9.66 -17.37 -18.11
N GLU A 446 8.90 -18.19 -17.37
CA GLU A 446 9.14 -18.36 -15.94
C GLU A 446 10.49 -19.01 -15.64
N LYS A 447 10.87 -20.04 -16.39
CA LYS A 447 12.19 -20.70 -16.27
C LYS A 447 13.33 -19.83 -16.77
N PHE A 448 13.09 -18.94 -17.73
CA PHE A 448 14.10 -18.01 -18.20
C PHE A 448 14.39 -16.89 -17.18
N MET A 449 13.39 -16.50 -16.39
CA MET A 449 13.43 -15.31 -15.55
C MET A 449 13.26 -15.60 -14.04
N TRP A 450 13.23 -16.86 -13.61
CA TRP A 450 13.22 -17.16 -12.18
C TRP A 450 14.54 -16.72 -11.54
N GLY A 451 14.51 -16.45 -10.23
CA GLY A 451 15.67 -15.90 -9.50
C GLY A 451 15.99 -14.44 -9.81
N SER A 452 15.47 -13.85 -10.89
CA SER A 452 15.77 -12.46 -11.25
C SER A 452 15.28 -11.47 -10.20
N TRP A 453 16.19 -10.62 -9.71
CA TRP A 453 15.89 -9.50 -8.83
C TRP A 453 15.51 -8.25 -9.63
N THR A 454 14.47 -7.56 -9.17
CA THR A 454 13.91 -6.35 -9.80
C THR A 454 13.65 -5.28 -8.73
N PRO A 455 13.47 -4.00 -9.08
CA PRO A 455 13.34 -2.93 -8.09
C PRO A 455 12.16 -3.15 -7.13
N ALA A 456 11.07 -3.70 -7.66
CA ALA A 456 9.92 -4.17 -6.89
C ALA A 456 9.47 -5.55 -7.36
N LYS A 457 8.33 -6.05 -6.87
CA LYS A 457 7.74 -7.32 -7.35
C LYS A 457 7.33 -7.23 -8.83
N VAL A 458 7.58 -8.29 -9.58
CA VAL A 458 7.11 -8.48 -10.96
C VAL A 458 6.23 -9.73 -11.04
N LYS A 459 5.03 -9.56 -11.56
CA LYS A 459 4.09 -10.62 -11.91
C LYS A 459 3.88 -10.60 -13.41
N MET A 460 3.85 -11.78 -14.01
CA MET A 460 3.62 -11.92 -15.44
C MET A 460 2.42 -12.81 -15.71
N ALA A 461 1.89 -12.75 -16.93
CA ALA A 461 0.94 -13.73 -17.39
C ALA A 461 0.94 -13.90 -18.91
N VAL A 462 0.54 -15.09 -19.36
CA VAL A 462 0.38 -15.43 -20.78
C VAL A 462 -1.03 -15.96 -20.99
N SER A 463 -1.82 -15.25 -21.80
CA SER A 463 -3.17 -15.64 -22.18
C SER A 463 -3.15 -16.14 -23.62
N GLY A 464 -3.60 -17.37 -23.84
CA GLY A 464 -3.59 -18.04 -25.14
C GLY A 464 -4.63 -17.54 -26.13
N CYS A 465 -5.41 -16.50 -25.79
CA CYS A 465 -6.32 -15.79 -26.69
C CYS A 465 -6.75 -14.44 -26.08
N PRO A 466 -7.40 -13.53 -26.84
CA PRO A 466 -7.89 -12.25 -26.34
C PRO A 466 -8.92 -12.30 -25.20
N ARG A 467 -9.48 -13.48 -24.89
CA ARG A 467 -10.38 -13.65 -23.72
C ARG A 467 -9.67 -13.48 -22.38
N ASN A 468 -8.34 -13.53 -22.38
CA ASN A 468 -7.51 -13.07 -21.29
C ASN A 468 -7.74 -13.79 -19.93
N CYS A 469 -7.96 -15.11 -19.94
CA CYS A 469 -8.20 -15.88 -18.71
C CYS A 469 -7.04 -15.85 -17.70
N ALA A 470 -5.82 -15.54 -18.14
CA ALA A 470 -4.66 -15.36 -17.27
C ALA A 470 -4.56 -13.94 -16.68
N GLU A 471 -5.45 -13.02 -17.06
CA GLU A 471 -5.47 -11.62 -16.65
C GLU A 471 -4.17 -10.88 -17.00
N ALA A 472 -3.62 -11.15 -18.19
CA ALA A 472 -2.38 -10.55 -18.71
C ALA A 472 -2.43 -9.02 -18.73
N THR A 473 -3.60 -8.43 -19.01
CA THR A 473 -3.81 -6.98 -19.11
C THR A 473 -3.78 -6.21 -17.77
N CYS A 474 -3.54 -6.87 -16.64
CA CYS A 474 -3.33 -6.20 -15.34
C CYS A 474 -2.03 -6.62 -14.64
N LYS A 475 -1.17 -7.38 -15.33
CA LYS A 475 0.13 -7.81 -14.80
C LYS A 475 1.22 -6.76 -15.08
N ASP A 476 2.36 -6.90 -14.41
CA ASP A 476 3.51 -6.02 -14.63
C ASP A 476 4.00 -6.17 -16.08
N VAL A 477 4.01 -7.40 -16.61
CA VAL A 477 4.16 -7.74 -18.04
C VAL A 477 3.14 -8.82 -18.41
N GLY A 478 2.47 -8.69 -19.54
CA GLY A 478 1.47 -9.64 -20.03
C GLY A 478 1.73 -10.02 -21.48
N VAL A 479 1.30 -11.21 -21.89
CA VAL A 479 1.25 -11.63 -23.29
C VAL A 479 -0.17 -12.06 -23.62
N ILE A 480 -0.72 -11.51 -24.71
CA ILE A 480 -1.95 -12.00 -25.32
C ILE A 480 -1.60 -12.63 -26.66
N CYS A 481 -1.84 -13.93 -26.76
CA CYS A 481 -1.70 -14.67 -28.00
C CYS A 481 -2.85 -14.35 -28.96
N VAL A 482 -2.51 -14.16 -30.23
CA VAL A 482 -3.43 -13.97 -31.35
C VAL A 482 -2.95 -14.82 -32.53
N ASP A 483 -3.79 -15.00 -33.54
CA ASP A 483 -3.43 -15.82 -34.71
C ASP A 483 -2.19 -15.26 -35.45
N SER A 484 -1.99 -13.95 -35.40
CA SER A 484 -0.86 -13.25 -36.02
C SER A 484 0.41 -13.19 -35.15
N GLY A 485 0.40 -13.74 -33.93
CA GLY A 485 1.57 -13.81 -33.04
C GLY A 485 1.26 -13.48 -31.58
N TYR A 486 2.11 -12.66 -30.96
CA TYR A 486 2.12 -12.39 -29.53
C TYR A 486 2.10 -10.88 -29.26
N GLU A 487 0.99 -10.37 -28.72
CA GLU A 487 0.88 -8.99 -28.26
C GLU A 487 1.46 -8.87 -26.84
N ILE A 488 2.47 -8.03 -26.69
CA ILE A 488 3.18 -7.82 -25.42
C ILE A 488 2.62 -6.59 -24.74
N HIS A 489 2.23 -6.76 -23.48
CA HIS A 489 1.66 -5.74 -22.61
C HIS A 489 2.57 -5.47 -21.42
N PHE A 490 2.53 -4.27 -20.86
CA PHE A 490 3.29 -3.92 -19.66
C PHE A 490 2.63 -2.83 -18.83
N ALA A 491 3.21 -2.49 -17.67
CA ALA A 491 2.78 -1.38 -16.83
C ALA A 491 1.37 -1.52 -16.21
N GLY A 492 0.89 -2.76 -16.03
CA GLY A 492 -0.35 -3.05 -15.31
C GLY A 492 -0.20 -3.14 -13.78
N ALA A 493 -1.32 -3.02 -13.07
CA ALA A 493 -1.39 -3.23 -11.63
C ALA A 493 -2.79 -3.71 -11.19
N ALA A 494 -2.82 -4.64 -10.25
CA ALA A 494 -4.04 -5.13 -9.59
C ALA A 494 -3.84 -5.17 -8.06
N GLY A 495 -3.46 -4.02 -7.48
CA GLY A 495 -3.13 -3.89 -6.06
C GLY A 495 -3.82 -2.69 -5.42
N LEU A 496 -3.06 -1.86 -4.70
CA LEU A 496 -3.56 -0.56 -4.18
C LEU A 496 -4.07 0.33 -5.31
N ASP A 497 -3.37 0.31 -6.44
CA ASP A 497 -3.82 0.92 -7.69
C ASP A 497 -4.30 -0.21 -8.62
N ILE A 498 -5.46 -0.01 -9.24
CA ILE A 498 -5.96 -0.84 -10.34
C ILE A 498 -5.63 -0.09 -11.63
N LYS A 499 -4.81 -0.70 -12.48
CA LYS A 499 -4.35 -0.11 -13.74
C LYS A 499 -4.25 -1.17 -14.82
N GLY A 500 -4.89 -0.91 -15.96
CA GLY A 500 -4.70 -1.69 -17.19
C GLY A 500 -3.30 -1.52 -17.75
N THR A 501 -2.80 -2.54 -18.44
CA THR A 501 -1.52 -2.48 -19.14
C THR A 501 -1.57 -1.59 -20.38
N GLU A 502 -0.40 -1.11 -20.78
CA GLU A 502 -0.13 -0.50 -22.08
C GLU A 502 0.39 -1.57 -23.06
N ILE A 503 0.06 -1.44 -24.34
CA ILE A 503 0.62 -2.30 -25.39
C ILE A 503 2.06 -1.83 -25.67
N LEU A 504 3.02 -2.75 -25.53
CA LEU A 504 4.41 -2.52 -25.94
C LEU A 504 4.53 -2.66 -27.46
N GLY A 505 4.03 -3.75 -28.00
CA GLY A 505 4.07 -4.09 -29.43
C GLY A 505 3.66 -5.54 -29.68
N GLN A 506 3.71 -5.97 -30.94
CA GLN A 506 3.39 -7.34 -31.35
C GLN A 506 4.59 -7.98 -32.06
N VAL A 507 4.84 -9.24 -31.76
CA VAL A 507 5.92 -10.05 -32.36
C VAL A 507 5.36 -11.36 -32.93
N LYS A 508 6.12 -12.03 -33.81
CA LYS A 508 5.64 -13.23 -34.52
C LYS A 508 5.95 -14.51 -33.77
N THR A 509 7.07 -14.55 -33.05
CA THR A 509 7.56 -15.79 -32.44
C THR A 509 7.67 -15.67 -30.92
N GLU A 510 7.67 -16.83 -30.24
CA GLU A 510 7.92 -16.90 -28.80
C GLU A 510 9.31 -16.40 -28.42
N ASP A 511 10.32 -16.65 -29.26
CA ASP A 511 11.70 -16.22 -29.01
C ASP A 511 11.81 -14.69 -29.05
N GLU A 512 11.16 -14.06 -30.04
CA GLU A 512 11.04 -12.60 -30.08
C GLU A 512 10.30 -12.07 -28.85
N ALA A 513 9.25 -12.75 -28.39
CA ALA A 513 8.49 -12.33 -27.21
C ALA A 513 9.37 -12.36 -25.95
N ILE A 514 10.12 -13.45 -25.74
CA ILE A 514 11.07 -13.58 -24.63
C ILE A 514 12.16 -12.51 -24.73
N GLU A 515 12.69 -12.23 -25.92
CA GLU A 515 13.70 -11.18 -26.11
C GLU A 515 13.18 -9.81 -25.66
N HIS A 516 12.00 -9.41 -26.14
CA HIS A 516 11.40 -8.11 -25.81
C HIS A 516 11.05 -8.00 -24.32
N ILE A 517 10.51 -9.07 -23.73
CA ILE A 517 10.14 -9.10 -22.31
C ILE A 517 11.38 -8.97 -21.43
N ALA A 518 12.44 -9.73 -21.72
CA ALA A 518 13.66 -9.69 -20.95
C ALA A 518 14.40 -8.36 -21.11
N ALA A 519 14.42 -7.79 -22.32
CA ALA A 519 14.97 -6.46 -22.56
C ALA A 519 14.19 -5.37 -21.81
N LEU A 520 12.86 -5.40 -21.83
CA LEU A 520 12.01 -4.48 -21.08
C LEU A 520 12.27 -4.59 -19.57
N VAL A 521 12.34 -5.81 -19.05
CA VAL A 521 12.60 -6.04 -17.63
C VAL A 521 14.01 -5.61 -17.25
N GLN A 522 15.01 -5.79 -18.12
CA GLN A 522 16.36 -5.27 -17.88
C GLN A 522 16.38 -3.74 -17.84
N MET A 523 15.71 -3.07 -18.78
CA MET A 523 15.58 -1.62 -18.76
C MET A 523 14.94 -1.14 -17.45
N TYR A 524 13.89 -1.83 -16.97
CA TYR A 524 13.29 -1.55 -15.67
C TYR A 524 14.25 -1.86 -14.51
N ARG A 525 15.06 -2.92 -14.58
CA ARG A 525 16.07 -3.24 -13.56
C ARG A 525 17.12 -2.16 -13.44
N GLU A 526 17.57 -1.59 -14.56
CA GLU A 526 18.62 -0.57 -14.66
C GLU A 526 18.13 0.86 -14.39
N GLN A 527 16.84 1.14 -14.56
CA GLN A 527 16.30 2.51 -14.43
C GLN A 527 15.29 2.69 -13.29
N GLY A 528 14.70 1.61 -12.78
CA GLY A 528 13.74 1.67 -11.68
C GLY A 528 14.40 2.01 -10.35
N ARG A 529 13.74 2.87 -9.57
CA ARG A 529 14.13 3.16 -8.18
C ARG A 529 13.73 1.97 -7.31
N TYR A 530 14.52 1.66 -6.27
CA TYR A 530 14.17 0.54 -5.39
C TYR A 530 12.75 0.72 -4.80
N LEU A 531 11.94 -0.34 -4.81
CA LEU A 531 10.50 -0.39 -4.52
C LEU A 531 9.56 0.39 -5.47
N GLU A 532 10.07 0.97 -6.55
CA GLU A 532 9.24 1.56 -7.60
C GLU A 532 8.61 0.46 -8.45
N ARG A 533 7.28 0.40 -8.52
CA ARG A 533 6.56 -0.56 -9.39
C ARG A 533 6.70 -0.18 -10.86
N ILE A 534 6.68 -1.17 -11.75
CA ILE A 534 6.90 -0.97 -13.20
C ILE A 534 5.94 0.08 -13.81
N TYR A 535 4.69 0.18 -13.35
CA TYR A 535 3.75 1.19 -13.86
C TYR A 535 4.08 2.62 -13.44
N LYS A 536 4.70 2.80 -12.26
CA LYS A 536 5.20 4.11 -11.79
C LYS A 536 6.47 4.48 -12.54
N TRP A 537 7.36 3.50 -12.71
CA TRP A 537 8.55 3.64 -13.55
C TRP A 537 8.19 4.03 -14.98
N ALA A 538 7.25 3.33 -15.61
CA ALA A 538 6.80 3.61 -16.97
C ALA A 538 6.19 5.01 -17.11
N LYS A 539 5.42 5.46 -16.10
CA LYS A 539 4.90 6.84 -16.04
C LYS A 539 6.03 7.87 -15.94
N ARG A 540 7.10 7.58 -15.20
CA ARG A 540 8.26 8.47 -15.01
C ARG A 540 9.16 8.54 -16.25
N VAL A 541 9.43 7.41 -16.89
CA VAL A 541 10.30 7.34 -18.08
C VAL A 541 9.57 7.80 -19.35
N GLY A 542 8.26 7.54 -19.43
CA GLY A 542 7.45 7.84 -20.61
C GLY A 542 7.35 6.64 -21.56
N LEU A 543 6.13 6.37 -22.04
CA LEU A 543 5.86 5.19 -22.87
C LEU A 543 6.57 5.25 -24.22
N ASP A 544 6.66 6.45 -24.81
CA ASP A 544 7.30 6.64 -26.11
C ASP A 544 8.80 6.33 -26.05
N GLU A 545 9.48 6.73 -24.96
CA GLU A 545 10.90 6.43 -24.77
C GLU A 545 11.13 4.92 -24.56
N ILE A 546 10.25 4.25 -23.83
CA ILE A 546 10.31 2.79 -23.64
C ILE A 546 10.10 2.06 -24.97
N ARG A 547 9.09 2.45 -25.75
CA ARG A 547 8.84 1.87 -27.07
C ARG A 547 10.00 2.16 -28.03
N ARG A 548 10.58 3.35 -27.99
CA ARG A 548 11.75 3.71 -28.78
C ARG A 548 12.92 2.77 -28.51
N GLN A 549 13.26 2.55 -27.24
CA GLN A 549 14.41 1.70 -26.89
C GLN A 549 14.16 0.20 -27.05
N ILE A 550 12.94 -0.28 -26.77
CA ILE A 550 12.67 -1.73 -26.76
C ILE A 550 12.14 -2.22 -28.11
N VAL A 551 11.29 -1.45 -28.79
CA VAL A 551 10.64 -1.88 -30.04
C VAL A 551 11.38 -1.35 -31.26
N GLN A 552 11.68 -0.04 -31.28
CA GLN A 552 12.20 0.64 -32.47
C GLN A 552 13.73 0.50 -32.63
N ASP A 553 14.46 0.38 -31.52
CA ASP A 553 15.92 0.28 -31.48
C ASP A 553 16.36 -1.16 -31.20
N GLY A 554 16.57 -1.93 -32.27
CA GLY A 554 16.93 -3.35 -32.17
C GLY A 554 18.28 -3.61 -31.49
N GLU A 555 19.27 -2.73 -31.69
CA GLU A 555 20.59 -2.85 -31.07
C GLU A 555 20.50 -2.64 -29.56
N LYS A 556 19.77 -1.60 -29.11
CA LYS A 556 19.55 -1.39 -27.67
C LYS A 556 18.75 -2.52 -27.05
N ARG A 557 17.67 -2.98 -27.70
CA ARG A 557 16.91 -4.13 -27.20
C ARG A 557 17.82 -5.34 -27.00
N ARG A 558 18.66 -5.65 -27.99
CA ARG A 558 19.60 -6.77 -27.91
C ARG A 558 20.61 -6.59 -26.77
N ALA A 559 21.16 -5.40 -26.61
CA ALA A 559 22.08 -5.11 -25.51
C ALA A 559 21.43 -5.28 -24.12
N TYR A 560 20.18 -4.86 -23.95
CA TYR A 560 19.42 -5.12 -22.71
C TYR A 560 19.19 -6.62 -22.51
N TYR A 561 18.79 -7.35 -23.54
CA TYR A 561 18.61 -8.80 -23.47
C TYR A 561 19.91 -9.52 -23.05
N ASP A 562 21.04 -9.18 -23.66
CA ASP A 562 22.32 -9.83 -23.36
C ASP A 562 22.77 -9.58 -21.91
N ARG A 563 22.58 -8.35 -21.39
CA ARG A 563 22.83 -8.06 -19.97
C ARG A 563 21.88 -8.78 -19.03
N PHE A 564 20.61 -8.95 -19.42
CA PHE A 564 19.67 -9.77 -18.66
C PHE A 564 20.17 -11.22 -18.56
N VAL A 565 20.51 -11.83 -19.69
CA VAL A 565 21.04 -13.21 -19.77
C VAL A 565 22.31 -13.36 -18.94
N PHE A 566 23.24 -12.42 -19.05
CA PHE A 566 24.47 -12.42 -18.26
C PHE A 566 24.17 -12.47 -16.76
N SER A 567 23.27 -11.61 -16.28
CA SER A 567 22.92 -11.57 -14.86
C SER A 567 22.22 -12.84 -14.35
N GLN A 568 21.50 -13.58 -15.20
CA GLN A 568 20.81 -14.81 -14.77
C GLN A 568 21.79 -15.93 -14.40
N LYS A 569 23.01 -15.91 -14.94
CA LYS A 569 24.08 -16.88 -14.59
C LYS A 569 24.40 -16.89 -13.10
N PHE A 570 24.16 -15.78 -12.41
CA PHE A 570 24.49 -15.58 -10.99
C PHE A 570 23.25 -15.56 -10.09
N ALA A 571 22.05 -15.29 -10.64
CA ALA A 571 20.82 -15.15 -9.88
C ALA A 571 19.97 -16.43 -9.78
N GLN A 572 20.12 -17.37 -10.72
CA GLN A 572 19.31 -18.61 -10.80
C GLN A 572 19.82 -19.72 -9.88
N VAL A 573 20.00 -19.37 -8.61
CA VAL A 573 20.34 -20.32 -7.54
C VAL A 573 19.09 -20.56 -6.71
N ASP A 574 18.72 -21.83 -6.49
CA ASP A 574 17.59 -22.15 -5.61
C ASP A 574 17.98 -21.90 -4.15
N PRO A 575 17.39 -20.89 -3.49
CA PRO A 575 17.75 -20.58 -2.12
C PRO A 575 17.34 -21.68 -1.14
N TRP A 576 16.33 -22.49 -1.46
CA TRP A 576 15.94 -23.60 -0.59
C TRP A 576 17.04 -24.66 -0.53
N SER A 577 17.55 -25.10 -1.68
CA SER A 577 18.70 -26.01 -1.76
C SER A 577 19.93 -25.50 -0.99
N GLU A 578 20.29 -24.21 -1.12
CA GLU A 578 21.41 -23.62 -0.37
C GLU A 578 21.21 -23.70 1.14
N ARG A 579 20.00 -23.38 1.63
CA ARG A 579 19.67 -23.40 3.06
C ARG A 579 19.68 -24.82 3.63
N VAL A 580 19.14 -25.77 2.87
CA VAL A 580 19.14 -27.19 3.23
C VAL A 580 20.57 -27.75 3.34
N SER A 581 21.49 -27.31 2.47
CA SER A 581 22.91 -27.71 2.56
C SER A 581 23.59 -27.26 3.86
N GLY A 582 23.11 -26.16 4.44
CA GLY A 582 23.49 -25.69 5.77
C GLY A 582 24.00 -24.26 5.84
N LYS A 583 23.98 -23.53 4.73
CA LYS A 583 24.30 -22.10 4.66
C LYS A 583 23.37 -21.31 5.59
N ASP A 584 23.98 -20.54 6.49
CA ASP A 584 23.34 -19.77 7.57
C ASP A 584 22.33 -20.56 8.43
N LYS A 585 22.63 -21.83 8.76
CA LYS A 585 21.84 -22.66 9.69
C LYS A 585 21.49 -21.96 11.02
N HIS A 586 22.31 -21.01 11.47
CA HIS A 586 22.09 -20.26 12.70
C HIS A 586 20.82 -19.40 12.67
N GLU A 587 20.34 -18.96 11.50
CA GLU A 587 19.12 -18.13 11.37
C GLU A 587 17.82 -18.86 11.74
N PHE A 588 17.82 -20.19 11.66
CA PHE A 588 16.63 -21.04 11.89
C PHE A 588 16.71 -21.79 13.22
N ARG A 589 17.79 -21.61 13.99
CA ARG A 589 17.88 -22.17 15.33
C ARG A 589 17.13 -21.24 16.28
N PRO A 590 16.16 -21.74 17.05
CA PRO A 590 15.57 -20.97 18.14
C PRO A 590 16.69 -20.48 19.06
N MET A 591 16.60 -19.23 19.53
CA MET A 591 17.44 -18.81 20.64
C MET A 591 17.13 -19.71 21.84
N ALA A 592 18.16 -20.18 22.54
CA ALA A 592 17.96 -20.95 23.76
C ALA A 592 17.09 -20.12 24.71
N THR A 593 15.95 -20.68 25.11
CA THR A 593 15.10 -20.08 26.13
C THR A 593 15.83 -20.28 27.45
N ILE A 594 16.62 -19.28 27.85
CA ILE A 594 17.22 -19.26 29.19
C ILE A 594 16.05 -18.98 30.14
N GLY A 595 15.64 -19.98 30.91
CA GLY A 595 14.68 -19.77 31.99
C GLY A 595 15.26 -18.76 32.96
N PHE A 596 14.52 -17.71 33.30
CA PHE A 596 14.86 -16.83 34.41
C PHE A 596 14.74 -17.63 35.70
N ALA A 597 15.85 -18.22 36.14
CA ALA A 597 15.98 -18.77 37.49
C ALA A 597 17.10 -18.07 38.30
N GLU A 598 18.03 -17.33 37.69
CA GLU A 598 19.20 -16.81 38.41
C GLU A 598 19.62 -15.43 37.86
N ALA A 599 18.85 -14.39 38.21
CA ALA A 599 19.32 -13.01 38.16
C ALA A 599 18.79 -12.27 39.40
N ALA A 600 19.12 -12.83 40.56
CA ALA A 600 19.04 -12.18 41.85
C ALA A 600 20.25 -12.66 42.67
N GLU A 601 21.41 -12.08 42.37
CA GLU A 601 22.47 -11.79 43.35
C GLU A 601 22.92 -10.34 43.15
#